data_AF-A0A6V7VVQ4-F1
#
_entry.id   AF-A0A6V7VVQ4-F1
#
_cell.length_a   1.000
_cell.length_b   1.000
_cell.length_c   1.000
_cell.angle_alpha   90.00
_cell.angle_beta   90.00
_cell.angle_gamma   90.00
#
_symmetry.space_group_name_H-M   'P 1'
#
loop_
_entity.id
_entity.type
_entity.pdbx_description
1 polymer ?
#
loop_
_entity_poly.entity_id
_entity_poly.type
_entity_poly.pdbx_seq_one_letter_code
_entity_poly.pdbx_strand_id
1 'polypeptide(L)'
;MFFYLIRQEEFKDGSGTRKSSSFLRSSTTNILPTLFASLVFLLLLGQVKGDDDTDGIPVGFFNHTLKGKMVTLSEGTVQVNEANLELYTNHSGACEVTFEGNFIVLHYKRESRAARNGCTVDLLTNLQNRIYFTTEVKHSDVIEKCLGKCKISKFFHGSSDNLLPFAYSTTEDKNIMELTNGPIYKENMTCSDEGECQNNGGRCMPWTSLEVAWTTCDDKFLSHTHPIGEVEAHWWQHKSYDRNDTELSFNLNITNGNFIMDFDGEIMNYSKSAYRAACIPKEEGIAEPVTWEINGNLPNSNYTNLLVFHMLPQKASRKHIDGKIKKDDLPDGPKCDELSIKFHADNYILLTNEDFIAPPPTTTTATTTKLPEPTKLPEPTKSDDLEIPFGFSITR
;
A
#
# COMPACT_ATOMS: atom_id res chain seq x y z
N MET A 1 11.76 -20.63 52.75
CA MET A 1 12.58 -19.64 53.49
C MET A 1 12.72 -18.43 52.58
N PHE A 2 11.82 -17.47 52.77
CA PHE A 2 11.68 -16.23 52.01
C PHE A 2 12.48 -15.13 52.72
N PHE A 3 13.21 -14.29 51.99
CA PHE A 3 13.35 -12.88 52.37
C PHE A 3 13.45 -12.00 51.12
N TYR A 4 12.37 -11.27 50.89
CA TYR A 4 12.22 -10.14 49.99
C TYR A 4 12.59 -8.90 50.81
N LEU A 5 13.55 -8.09 50.34
CA LEU A 5 13.89 -6.80 50.96
C LEU A 5 13.16 -5.70 50.19
N ILE A 6 12.08 -5.17 50.78
CA ILE A 6 11.50 -3.87 50.39
C ILE A 6 11.98 -2.86 51.43
N ARG A 7 12.62 -1.80 50.95
CA ARG A 7 13.05 -0.64 51.72
C ARG A 7 11.90 0.38 51.69
N GLN A 8 11.24 0.61 52.82
CA GLN A 8 10.34 1.76 53.01
C GLN A 8 11.13 2.89 53.67
N GLU A 9 11.02 4.09 53.11
CA GLU A 9 11.44 5.33 53.76
C GLU A 9 10.29 5.85 54.63
N GLU A 10 10.61 6.10 55.91
CA GLU A 10 9.76 6.77 56.89
C GLU A 10 9.80 8.29 56.67
N PHE A 11 8.63 8.93 56.63
CA PHE A 11 8.50 10.35 56.94
C PHE A 11 7.82 10.52 58.29
N LYS A 12 8.48 11.30 59.15
CA LYS A 12 8.15 11.56 60.55
C LYS A 12 6.94 12.48 60.74
N ASP A 13 6.07 12.03 61.65
CA ASP A 13 5.37 12.69 62.76
C ASP A 13 5.13 14.21 62.80
N GLY A 14 3.90 14.56 63.20
CA GLY A 14 3.57 15.88 63.75
C GLY A 14 2.15 16.05 64.31
N SER A 15 1.94 15.65 65.58
CA SER A 15 0.85 16.09 66.51
C SER A 15 -0.58 15.61 66.22
N GLY A 16 -1.46 15.31 67.17
CA GLY A 16 -1.44 15.33 68.63
C GLY A 16 -2.82 14.94 69.20
N THR A 17 -2.81 14.29 70.37
CA THR A 17 -3.86 14.18 71.41
C THR A 17 -5.12 13.27 71.27
N ARG A 18 -5.07 12.17 72.06
CA ARG A 18 -6.02 11.69 73.10
C ARG A 18 -7.48 11.30 72.73
N LYS A 19 -7.84 9.99 72.88
CA LYS A 19 -8.49 9.32 74.06
C LYS A 19 -9.33 8.06 73.66
N SER A 20 -9.37 7.09 74.58
CA SER A 20 -10.42 6.07 74.86
C SER A 20 -10.73 4.99 73.81
N SER A 21 -10.30 3.73 74.00
CA SER A 21 -10.90 2.64 74.79
C SER A 21 -11.96 1.79 74.04
N SER A 22 -11.60 0.52 73.82
CA SER A 22 -12.43 -0.71 73.86
C SER A 22 -13.76 -0.74 73.08
N PHE A 23 -13.91 -1.70 72.15
CA PHE A 23 -14.74 -2.90 72.34
C PHE A 23 -14.68 -3.81 71.10
N LEU A 24 -14.47 -5.11 71.36
CA LEU A 24 -14.66 -6.20 70.41
C LEU A 24 -16.12 -6.25 69.93
N ARG A 25 -16.34 -6.47 68.64
CA ARG A 25 -17.48 -7.27 68.15
C ARG A 25 -17.14 -7.97 66.84
N SER A 26 -16.89 -9.26 66.99
CA SER A 26 -16.95 -10.27 65.94
C SER A 26 -18.26 -10.13 65.16
N SER A 27 -18.14 -9.98 63.84
CA SER A 27 -19.25 -10.13 62.90
C SER A 27 -18.76 -11.09 61.82
N THR A 28 -19.03 -12.38 62.01
CA THR A 28 -18.91 -13.40 60.97
C THR A 28 -19.94 -13.11 59.89
N THR A 29 -19.57 -12.31 58.89
CA THR A 29 -20.36 -12.11 57.68
C THR A 29 -20.12 -13.27 56.72
N ASN A 30 -21.19 -14.00 56.44
CA ASN A 30 -21.26 -15.07 55.45
C ASN A 30 -20.74 -14.58 54.07
N ILE A 31 -19.54 -15.01 53.68
CA ILE A 31 -18.91 -14.68 52.38
C ILE A 31 -19.42 -15.62 51.25
N LEU A 32 -20.33 -16.53 51.55
CA LEU A 32 -20.78 -17.53 50.59
C LEU A 32 -21.79 -17.05 49.51
N PRO A 33 -22.64 -16.02 49.69
CA PRO A 33 -23.54 -15.59 48.62
C PRO A 33 -22.88 -14.70 47.56
N THR A 34 -21.79 -13.99 47.91
CA THR A 34 -21.08 -13.10 46.96
C THR A 34 -20.23 -13.87 45.95
N LEU A 35 -19.73 -15.06 46.30
CA LEU A 35 -18.99 -15.92 45.36
C LEU A 35 -19.90 -16.55 44.30
N PHE A 36 -21.16 -16.87 44.63
CA PHE A 36 -22.11 -17.39 43.64
C PHE A 36 -22.66 -16.31 42.70
N ALA A 37 -22.87 -15.08 43.18
CA ALA A 37 -23.28 -13.97 42.32
C ALA A 37 -22.20 -13.60 41.29
N SER A 38 -20.92 -13.69 41.65
CA SER A 38 -19.80 -13.41 40.73
C SER A 38 -19.63 -14.48 39.64
N LEU A 39 -19.92 -15.76 39.93
CA LEU A 39 -19.85 -16.82 38.91
C LEU A 39 -20.99 -16.73 37.89
N VAL A 40 -22.19 -16.32 38.32
CA VAL A 40 -23.33 -16.10 37.42
C VAL A 40 -23.11 -14.85 36.55
N PHE A 41 -22.47 -13.80 37.07
CA PHE A 41 -22.10 -12.62 36.28
C PHE A 41 -20.99 -12.93 35.25
N LEU A 42 -20.05 -13.83 35.56
CA LEU A 42 -19.05 -14.32 34.61
C LEU A 42 -19.64 -15.23 33.52
N LEU A 43 -20.68 -16.02 33.83
CA LEU A 43 -21.41 -16.80 32.83
C LEU A 43 -22.33 -15.94 31.94
N LEU A 44 -22.81 -14.80 32.43
CA LEU A 44 -23.60 -13.84 31.65
C LEU A 44 -22.76 -12.90 30.78
N LEU A 45 -21.49 -12.67 31.12
CA LEU A 45 -20.54 -11.94 30.27
C LEU A 45 -19.86 -12.83 29.21
N GLY A 46 -20.05 -14.15 29.27
CA GLY A 46 -19.58 -15.11 28.27
C GLY A 46 -20.43 -15.17 27.00
N GLN A 47 -21.55 -14.45 26.95
CA GLN A 47 -22.27 -14.16 25.71
C GLN A 47 -21.89 -12.77 25.23
N VAL A 48 -20.62 -12.60 24.88
CA VAL A 48 -20.26 -11.66 23.83
C VAL A 48 -21.18 -12.03 22.67
N LYS A 49 -22.09 -11.11 22.32
CA LYS A 49 -22.88 -11.21 21.10
C LYS A 49 -21.88 -11.58 20.00
N GLY A 50 -21.92 -12.83 19.56
CA GLY A 50 -21.39 -13.14 18.25
C GLY A 50 -22.20 -12.23 17.34
N ASP A 51 -21.56 -11.22 16.78
CA ASP A 51 -22.02 -10.70 15.50
C ASP A 51 -22.05 -11.92 14.59
N ASP A 52 -23.21 -12.57 14.54
CA ASP A 52 -23.60 -13.53 13.52
C ASP A 52 -23.74 -12.71 12.23
N ASP A 53 -22.60 -12.19 11.76
CA ASP A 53 -22.43 -11.65 10.42
C ASP A 53 -22.47 -12.86 9.48
N THR A 54 -23.70 -13.34 9.31
CA THR A 54 -24.02 -14.59 8.61
C THR A 54 -23.66 -14.50 7.12
N ASP A 55 -23.59 -13.27 6.61
CA ASP A 55 -23.17 -12.92 5.27
C ASP A 55 -21.71 -12.48 5.32
N GLY A 56 -20.78 -13.35 4.90
CA GLY A 56 -19.34 -13.04 4.97
C GLY A 56 -18.95 -11.86 4.07
N ILE A 57 -17.81 -11.24 4.37
CA ILE A 57 -17.31 -10.06 3.65
C ILE A 57 -16.59 -10.52 2.36
N PRO A 58 -16.95 -10.00 1.18
CA PRO A 58 -16.21 -10.31 -0.04
C PRO A 58 -14.81 -9.68 -0.01
N VAL A 59 -13.79 -10.48 -0.29
CA VAL A 59 -12.37 -10.07 -0.30
C VAL A 59 -11.66 -10.59 -1.55
N GLY A 60 -10.58 -9.91 -1.93
CA GLY A 60 -9.79 -10.31 -3.07
C GLY A 60 -10.40 -9.94 -4.41
N PHE A 61 -9.66 -10.23 -5.45
CA PHE A 61 -10.06 -10.00 -6.83
C PHE A 61 -11.22 -10.90 -7.28
N PHE A 62 -11.25 -12.15 -6.81
CA PHE A 62 -12.29 -13.13 -7.15
C PHE A 62 -13.42 -13.23 -6.11
N ASN A 63 -13.63 -12.20 -5.29
CA ASN A 63 -14.71 -12.11 -4.30
C ASN A 63 -14.81 -13.36 -3.38
N HIS A 64 -13.68 -13.78 -2.83
CA HIS A 64 -13.63 -14.80 -1.80
C HIS A 64 -14.43 -14.35 -0.56
N THR A 65 -14.92 -15.27 0.26
CA THR A 65 -15.78 -14.94 1.41
C THR A 65 -14.99 -14.99 2.71
N LEU A 66 -14.76 -13.85 3.35
CA LEU A 66 -14.13 -13.75 4.68
C LEU A 66 -15.20 -13.86 5.77
N LYS A 67 -15.03 -14.82 6.70
CA LYS A 67 -15.84 -14.98 7.91
C LYS A 67 -14.94 -15.08 9.14
N GLY A 68 -14.99 -14.07 9.99
CA GLY A 68 -14.05 -13.94 11.10
C GLY A 68 -12.61 -13.81 10.60
N LYS A 69 -11.78 -14.82 10.86
CA LYS A 69 -10.36 -14.84 10.42
C LYS A 69 -10.08 -15.83 9.27
N MET A 70 -11.11 -16.54 8.83
CA MET A 70 -10.99 -17.57 7.81
C MET A 70 -11.63 -17.11 6.51
N VAL A 71 -11.01 -17.45 5.39
CA VAL A 71 -11.54 -17.17 4.06
C VAL A 71 -11.98 -18.45 3.37
N THR A 72 -13.16 -18.45 2.76
CA THR A 72 -13.57 -19.48 1.82
C THR A 72 -13.30 -18.99 0.41
N LEU A 73 -12.49 -19.72 -0.36
CA LEU A 73 -12.23 -19.40 -1.76
C LEU A 73 -13.53 -19.49 -2.58
N SER A 74 -13.62 -18.70 -3.64
CA SER A 74 -14.80 -18.73 -4.52
C SER A 74 -14.80 -20.03 -5.33
N GLU A 75 -16.00 -20.52 -5.68
CA GLU A 75 -16.14 -21.69 -6.55
C GLU A 75 -15.38 -21.45 -7.88
N GLY A 76 -14.76 -22.50 -8.43
CA GLY A 76 -13.94 -22.40 -9.63
C GLY A 76 -12.53 -21.82 -9.43
N THR A 77 -12.14 -21.47 -8.19
CA THR A 77 -10.77 -20.98 -7.91
C THR A 77 -9.73 -22.06 -8.17
N VAL A 78 -8.76 -21.76 -9.04
CA VAL A 78 -7.66 -22.66 -9.42
C VAL A 78 -6.32 -21.94 -9.43
N GLN A 79 -5.23 -22.71 -9.37
CA GLN A 79 -3.88 -22.19 -9.56
C GLN A 79 -3.66 -21.74 -11.01
N VAL A 80 -3.03 -20.58 -11.18
CA VAL A 80 -2.53 -20.14 -12.49
C VAL A 80 -1.26 -20.88 -12.86
N ASN A 81 -1.18 -21.29 -14.12
CA ASN A 81 -0.03 -21.81 -14.83
C ASN A 81 -0.01 -21.24 -16.25
N GLU A 82 0.98 -21.59 -17.06
CA GLU A 82 1.10 -21.10 -18.44
C GLU A 82 -0.13 -21.42 -19.30
N ALA A 83 -0.80 -22.55 -19.08
CA ALA A 83 -1.93 -22.97 -19.90
C ALA A 83 -3.23 -22.21 -19.60
N ASN A 84 -3.34 -21.56 -18.43
CA ASN A 84 -4.55 -20.84 -18.03
C ASN A 84 -4.30 -19.37 -17.65
N LEU A 85 -3.09 -18.85 -17.85
CA LEU A 85 -2.74 -17.44 -17.58
C LEU A 85 -3.69 -16.46 -18.31
N GLU A 86 -4.13 -16.81 -19.52
CA GLU A 86 -5.08 -15.98 -20.28
C GLU A 86 -6.42 -15.79 -19.56
N LEU A 87 -6.88 -16.79 -18.79
CA LEU A 87 -8.11 -16.66 -17.97
C LEU A 87 -7.96 -15.54 -16.95
N TYR A 88 -6.77 -15.41 -16.36
CA TYR A 88 -6.45 -14.34 -15.42
C TYR A 88 -6.32 -12.98 -16.15
N THR A 89 -5.46 -12.89 -17.17
CA THR A 89 -5.10 -11.60 -17.80
C THR A 89 -6.26 -10.94 -18.55
N ASN A 90 -7.25 -11.72 -19.01
CA ASN A 90 -8.41 -11.20 -19.71
C ASN A 90 -9.38 -10.40 -18.82
N HIS A 91 -9.30 -10.54 -17.49
CA HIS A 91 -10.19 -9.81 -16.59
C HIS A 91 -9.80 -8.33 -16.46
N SER A 92 -10.77 -7.41 -16.48
CA SER A 92 -10.53 -5.96 -16.58
C SER A 92 -9.91 -5.30 -15.35
N GLY A 93 -9.76 -6.02 -14.24
CA GLY A 93 -9.06 -5.57 -13.03
C GLY A 93 -7.81 -6.38 -12.68
N ALA A 94 -7.45 -7.37 -13.52
CA ALA A 94 -6.26 -8.19 -13.31
C ALA A 94 -4.99 -7.36 -13.55
N CYS A 95 -3.93 -7.72 -12.83
CA CYS A 95 -2.60 -7.20 -13.07
C CYS A 95 -2.02 -7.77 -14.38
N GLU A 96 -1.08 -7.05 -14.97
CA GLU A 96 -0.24 -7.61 -16.02
C GLU A 96 0.78 -8.54 -15.35
N VAL A 97 0.72 -9.84 -15.63
CA VAL A 97 1.53 -10.85 -14.94
C VAL A 97 2.24 -11.74 -15.93
N THR A 98 3.49 -12.07 -15.63
CA THR A 98 4.25 -13.14 -16.29
C THR A 98 4.91 -14.07 -15.27
N PHE A 99 5.39 -15.21 -15.74
CA PHE A 99 6.23 -16.13 -14.97
C PHE A 99 7.66 -16.06 -15.50
N GLU A 100 8.59 -15.58 -14.68
CA GLU A 100 10.03 -15.49 -15.00
C GLU A 100 10.79 -16.50 -14.13
N GLY A 101 11.07 -17.69 -14.66
CA GLY A 101 11.69 -18.76 -13.87
C GLY A 101 10.80 -19.16 -12.69
N ASN A 102 11.29 -18.98 -11.46
CA ASN A 102 10.55 -19.27 -10.23
C ASN A 102 9.84 -18.03 -9.64
N PHE A 103 9.59 -17.00 -10.44
CA PHE A 103 8.94 -15.78 -9.98
C PHE A 103 7.61 -15.52 -10.69
N ILE A 104 6.63 -15.08 -9.91
CA ILE A 104 5.42 -14.41 -10.39
C ILE A 104 5.76 -12.93 -10.46
N VAL A 105 5.74 -12.34 -11.65
CA VAL A 105 6.14 -10.94 -11.87
C VAL A 105 4.91 -10.10 -12.15
N LEU A 106 4.65 -9.11 -11.31
CA LEU A 106 3.62 -8.11 -11.52
C LEU A 106 4.23 -6.87 -12.19
N HIS A 107 3.80 -6.58 -13.41
CA HIS A 107 4.35 -5.49 -14.20
C HIS A 107 3.64 -4.16 -13.94
N TYR A 108 4.43 -3.10 -13.83
CA TYR A 108 3.96 -1.73 -13.62
C TYR A 108 4.66 -0.78 -14.59
N LYS A 109 4.05 -0.62 -15.76
CA LYS A 109 4.52 0.25 -16.84
C LYS A 109 3.66 1.51 -16.90
N ARG A 110 4.19 2.61 -17.44
CA ARG A 110 3.48 3.91 -17.54
C ARG A 110 2.06 3.81 -18.08
N GLU A 111 1.90 3.09 -19.18
CA GLU A 111 0.59 2.91 -19.84
C GLU A 111 -0.14 1.63 -19.40
N SER A 112 0.38 0.90 -18.42
CA SER A 112 -0.27 -0.31 -17.90
C SER A 112 -1.59 0.03 -17.20
N ARG A 113 -2.43 -0.98 -17.02
CA ARG A 113 -3.65 -0.85 -16.22
C ARG A 113 -3.33 -0.55 -14.76
N ALA A 114 -2.30 -1.20 -14.21
CA ALA A 114 -1.85 -1.03 -12.83
C ALA A 114 -1.49 0.44 -12.55
N ALA A 115 -0.71 1.09 -13.42
CA ALA A 115 -0.33 2.49 -13.25
C ALA A 115 -1.52 3.46 -13.33
N ARG A 116 -2.50 3.19 -14.20
CA ARG A 116 -3.65 4.09 -14.42
C ARG A 116 -4.78 3.90 -13.40
N ASN A 117 -5.15 2.66 -13.14
CA ASN A 117 -6.36 2.32 -12.37
C ASN A 117 -6.06 1.46 -11.12
N GLY A 118 -4.84 0.95 -10.99
CA GLY A 118 -4.51 -0.11 -10.05
C GLY A 118 -4.93 -1.48 -10.58
N CYS A 119 -4.51 -2.51 -9.86
CA CYS A 119 -4.90 -3.89 -10.11
C CYS A 119 -4.75 -4.71 -8.82
N THR A 120 -5.40 -5.87 -8.77
CA THR A 120 -5.37 -6.76 -7.60
C THR A 120 -4.98 -8.18 -8.05
N VAL A 121 -4.19 -8.87 -7.21
CA VAL A 121 -3.91 -10.30 -7.33
C VAL A 121 -4.34 -11.01 -6.06
N ASP A 122 -4.82 -12.23 -6.24
CA ASP A 122 -5.09 -13.18 -5.16
C ASP A 122 -3.99 -14.24 -5.18
N LEU A 123 -3.26 -14.36 -4.08
CA LEU A 123 -2.10 -15.24 -3.94
C LEU A 123 -2.36 -16.24 -2.82
N LEU A 124 -2.21 -17.54 -3.08
CA LEU A 124 -2.00 -18.49 -1.99
C LEU A 124 -0.60 -18.30 -1.42
N THR A 125 -0.47 -18.38 -0.10
CA THR A 125 0.82 -18.27 0.57
C THR A 125 0.93 -19.23 1.76
N ASN A 126 2.15 -19.73 1.97
CA ASN A 126 2.54 -20.49 3.17
C ASN A 126 3.03 -19.56 4.30
N LEU A 127 3.06 -18.26 4.06
CA LEU A 127 3.47 -17.26 5.03
C LEU A 127 2.27 -16.78 5.84
N GLN A 128 2.47 -16.52 7.14
CA GLN A 128 1.43 -16.01 8.03
C GLN A 128 1.75 -14.57 8.44
N ASN A 129 0.84 -13.63 8.13
CA ASN A 129 0.91 -12.21 8.49
C ASN A 129 2.26 -11.55 8.18
N ARG A 130 2.88 -11.99 7.08
CA ARG A 130 4.12 -11.45 6.55
C ARG A 130 4.09 -11.51 5.03
N ILE A 131 4.74 -10.55 4.38
CA ILE A 131 4.85 -10.48 2.93
C ILE A 131 6.32 -10.30 2.58
N TYR A 132 6.79 -11.05 1.60
CA TYR A 132 8.15 -10.99 1.09
C TYR A 132 8.14 -10.97 -0.43
N PHE A 133 8.75 -9.96 -1.02
CA PHE A 133 8.89 -9.84 -2.48
C PHE A 133 10.15 -9.05 -2.84
N THR A 134 10.55 -9.17 -4.09
CA THR A 134 11.58 -8.31 -4.69
C THR A 134 10.89 -7.19 -5.47
N THR A 135 11.35 -5.96 -5.31
CA THR A 135 10.96 -4.84 -6.15
C THR A 135 12.06 -4.57 -7.16
N GLU A 136 11.69 -4.12 -8.35
CA GLU A 136 12.65 -3.92 -9.44
C GLU A 136 12.28 -2.69 -10.28
N VAL A 137 13.30 -1.99 -10.76
CA VAL A 137 13.19 -0.96 -11.80
C VAL A 137 14.09 -1.34 -12.97
N LYS A 138 13.58 -1.20 -14.19
CA LYS A 138 14.25 -1.60 -15.43
C LYS A 138 14.21 -0.50 -16.49
N HIS A 139 15.26 -0.47 -17.30
CA HIS A 139 15.35 0.35 -18.50
C HIS A 139 16.11 -0.41 -19.58
N SER A 140 15.73 -0.22 -20.84
CA SER A 140 16.31 -0.89 -22.02
C SER A 140 17.75 -0.48 -22.33
N ASP A 141 18.19 0.63 -21.75
CA ASP A 141 19.55 1.16 -21.75
C ASP A 141 19.97 1.37 -20.28
N VAL A 142 21.01 2.15 -20.01
CA VAL A 142 21.48 2.44 -18.65
C VAL A 142 20.37 3.07 -17.78
N ILE A 143 20.16 2.52 -16.58
CA ILE A 143 19.05 2.85 -15.67
C ILE A 143 19.08 4.32 -15.23
N GLU A 144 20.27 4.94 -15.15
CA GLU A 144 20.42 6.37 -14.81
C GLU A 144 19.57 7.29 -15.69
N LYS A 145 19.34 6.93 -16.96
CA LYS A 145 18.65 7.78 -17.92
C LYS A 145 17.20 8.04 -17.56
N CYS A 146 16.58 7.13 -16.80
CA CYS A 146 15.18 7.24 -16.41
C CYS A 146 14.98 7.53 -14.91
N LEU A 147 16.04 7.45 -14.10
CA LEU A 147 15.97 7.79 -12.69
C LEU A 147 16.11 9.31 -12.49
N GLY A 148 15.22 9.89 -11.68
CA GLY A 148 15.34 11.29 -11.27
C GLY A 148 16.64 11.53 -10.51
N LYS A 149 17.16 12.76 -10.58
CA LYS A 149 18.31 13.20 -9.78
C LYS A 149 17.81 13.85 -8.50
N CYS A 150 18.25 13.35 -7.35
CA CYS A 150 17.97 14.03 -6.10
C CYS A 150 18.82 15.30 -6.00
N LYS A 151 18.37 16.25 -5.17
CA LYS A 151 19.21 17.37 -4.75
C LYS A 151 19.81 16.99 -3.39
N ILE A 152 21.08 17.25 -3.15
CA ILE A 152 21.82 16.87 -1.92
C ILE A 152 21.09 17.28 -0.63
N SER A 153 20.37 18.40 -0.66
CA SER A 153 19.59 18.87 0.49
C SER A 153 18.20 18.23 0.64
N LYS A 154 17.75 17.44 -0.34
CA LYS A 154 16.35 16.98 -0.51
C LYS A 154 16.29 15.67 -1.31
N PHE A 155 16.52 14.55 -0.62
CA PHE A 155 16.59 13.20 -1.19
C PHE A 155 15.35 12.78 -2.01
N PHE A 156 14.17 13.35 -1.73
CA PHE A 156 12.90 12.97 -2.37
C PHE A 156 12.60 13.59 -3.74
N HIS A 157 13.41 14.56 -4.18
CA HIS A 157 13.06 15.30 -5.39
C HIS A 157 13.06 14.45 -6.67
N GLY A 158 13.94 13.46 -6.74
CA GLY A 158 14.08 12.59 -7.92
C GLY A 158 13.25 11.32 -7.84
N SER A 159 12.78 10.93 -6.64
CA SER A 159 12.05 9.67 -6.45
C SER A 159 10.61 9.72 -6.96
N SER A 160 10.05 10.91 -7.18
CA SER A 160 8.67 11.07 -7.69
C SER A 160 8.46 10.58 -9.13
N ASP A 161 9.54 10.29 -9.85
CA ASP A 161 9.52 9.86 -11.23
C ASP A 161 9.25 8.35 -11.38
N ASN A 162 9.59 7.56 -10.36
CA ASN A 162 9.53 6.10 -10.39
C ASN A 162 8.98 5.57 -9.06
N LEU A 163 7.75 5.97 -8.74
CA LEU A 163 7.01 5.49 -7.57
C LEU A 163 6.22 4.23 -7.92
N LEU A 164 6.20 3.24 -7.03
CA LEU A 164 5.29 2.11 -7.09
C LEU A 164 4.54 2.03 -5.77
N PRO A 165 3.32 2.60 -5.68
CA PRO A 165 2.46 2.44 -4.52
C PRO A 165 1.76 1.10 -4.55
N PHE A 166 1.66 0.45 -3.39
CA PHE A 166 1.00 -0.83 -3.25
C PHE A 166 0.25 -0.92 -1.92
N ALA A 167 -0.65 -1.87 -1.83
CA ALA A 167 -1.36 -2.24 -0.62
C ALA A 167 -1.58 -3.75 -0.55
N TYR A 168 -2.03 -4.23 0.59
CA TYR A 168 -2.23 -5.65 0.85
C TYR A 168 -3.36 -5.83 1.86
N SER A 169 -3.93 -7.04 1.93
CA SER A 169 -4.99 -7.40 2.87
C SER A 169 -4.66 -7.01 4.32
N THR A 170 -5.66 -6.45 5.01
CA THR A 170 -5.56 -5.93 6.39
C THR A 170 -6.64 -6.49 7.31
N THR A 171 -6.46 -6.35 8.63
CA THR A 171 -7.39 -6.85 9.67
C THR A 171 -8.60 -5.95 9.89
N GLU A 172 -8.40 -4.65 9.75
CA GLU A 172 -9.43 -3.63 9.93
C GLU A 172 -10.02 -3.30 8.57
N ASP A 173 -11.27 -2.84 8.53
CA ASP A 173 -12.01 -2.28 7.39
C ASP A 173 -11.34 -0.98 6.87
N LYS A 174 -10.05 -1.10 6.57
CA LYS A 174 -9.22 -0.14 5.89
C LYS A 174 -9.60 -0.31 4.44
N ASN A 175 -10.51 0.53 3.99
CA ASN A 175 -10.95 0.53 2.61
C ASN A 175 -9.76 0.89 1.71
N ILE A 176 -8.99 -0.12 1.28
CA ILE A 176 -7.83 0.02 0.39
C ILE A 176 -8.21 0.78 -0.88
N MET A 177 -9.48 0.71 -1.29
CA MET A 177 -9.98 1.49 -2.43
C MET A 177 -9.89 2.99 -2.22
N GLU A 178 -9.92 3.50 -0.98
CA GLU A 178 -9.71 4.93 -0.71
C GLU A 178 -8.29 5.37 -1.09
N LEU A 179 -7.27 4.53 -0.85
CA LEU A 179 -5.88 4.82 -1.23
C LEU A 179 -5.68 4.93 -2.74
N THR A 180 -6.56 4.33 -3.55
CA THR A 180 -6.48 4.47 -5.02
C THR A 180 -6.65 5.91 -5.51
N ASN A 181 -7.16 6.81 -4.67
CA ASN A 181 -7.33 8.24 -4.99
C ASN A 181 -6.30 9.15 -4.30
N GLY A 182 -5.42 8.58 -3.48
CA GLY A 182 -4.39 9.33 -2.78
C GLY A 182 -4.23 8.95 -1.32
N PRO A 183 -3.31 9.63 -0.62
CA PRO A 183 -3.17 9.48 0.81
C PRO A 183 -4.44 9.95 1.55
N ILE A 184 -4.84 9.21 2.57
CA ILE A 184 -6.05 9.48 3.35
C ILE A 184 -5.68 10.39 4.53
N TYR A 185 -6.22 11.59 4.54
CA TYR A 185 -5.93 12.60 5.56
C TYR A 185 -7.13 12.83 6.47
N LYS A 186 -6.93 12.79 7.80
CA LYS A 186 -7.96 13.14 8.78
C LYS A 186 -7.67 14.45 9.51
N GLU A 187 -8.72 15.16 9.88
CA GLU A 187 -8.64 16.36 10.71
C GLU A 187 -8.53 15.99 12.19
N ASN A 188 -7.98 16.88 13.01
CA ASN A 188 -7.87 16.75 14.47
C ASN A 188 -7.12 15.49 14.94
N MET A 189 -6.13 15.05 14.18
CA MET A 189 -5.26 13.93 14.54
C MET A 189 -3.82 14.43 14.72
N THR A 190 -3.18 13.98 15.79
CA THR A 190 -1.79 14.31 16.10
C THR A 190 -0.83 13.35 15.41
N CYS A 191 0.14 13.91 14.70
CA CYS A 191 1.18 13.14 14.02
C CYS A 191 2.41 12.95 14.88
N SER A 192 3.29 12.06 14.43
CA SER A 192 4.61 11.90 15.01
C SER A 192 5.41 13.19 14.96
N ASP A 193 5.31 13.93 13.84
CA ASP A 193 5.85 15.29 13.67
C ASP A 193 4.81 16.20 13.00
N GLU A 194 4.02 16.90 13.82
CA GLU A 194 3.02 17.85 13.32
C GLU A 194 3.66 19.01 12.54
N GLY A 195 4.89 19.41 12.88
CA GLY A 195 5.58 20.51 12.22
C GLY A 195 5.92 20.16 10.77
N GLU A 196 6.63 19.05 10.57
CA GLU A 196 6.98 18.57 9.24
C GLU A 196 5.72 18.23 8.43
N CYS A 197 4.73 17.56 9.03
CA CYS A 197 3.54 17.19 8.29
C CYS A 197 2.70 18.42 7.88
N GLN A 198 2.42 19.36 8.79
CA GLN A 198 1.59 20.53 8.49
C GLN A 198 2.31 21.56 7.61
N ASN A 199 3.61 21.81 7.83
CA ASN A 199 4.38 22.82 7.06
C ASN A 199 4.66 22.40 5.61
N ASN A 200 4.54 21.10 5.31
CA ASN A 200 4.65 20.54 3.97
C ASN A 200 3.28 20.27 3.34
N GLY A 201 2.24 20.95 3.86
CA GLY A 201 0.88 20.88 3.31
C GLY A 201 0.14 19.60 3.66
N GLY A 202 0.73 18.68 4.44
CA GLY A 202 0.14 17.44 4.92
C GLY A 202 -0.84 17.63 6.09
N ARG A 203 -1.67 16.61 6.30
CA ARG A 203 -2.46 16.40 7.52
C ARG A 203 -2.07 15.02 8.05
N CYS A 204 -2.51 14.65 9.23
CA CYS A 204 -2.23 13.30 9.70
C CYS A 204 -2.98 12.25 8.90
N MET A 205 -2.26 11.19 8.54
CA MET A 205 -2.82 9.99 7.96
C MET A 205 -3.08 8.98 9.09
N PRO A 206 -4.35 8.61 9.36
CA PRO A 206 -4.66 7.65 10.42
C PRO A 206 -4.05 6.28 10.15
N TRP A 207 -3.97 5.93 8.87
CA TRP A 207 -3.28 4.78 8.37
C TRP A 207 -2.91 5.03 6.90
N THR A 208 -1.96 4.26 6.39
CA THR A 208 -1.57 4.24 4.99
C THR A 208 -0.88 2.91 4.68
N SER A 209 -0.64 2.65 3.40
CA SER A 209 0.23 1.56 2.97
C SER A 209 1.59 2.10 2.53
N LEU A 210 2.36 1.32 1.78
CA LEU A 210 3.72 1.63 1.40
C LEU A 210 3.83 1.91 -0.10
N GLU A 211 4.87 2.64 -0.45
CA GLU A 211 5.34 2.79 -1.81
C GLU A 211 6.86 2.65 -1.85
N VAL A 212 7.37 2.17 -2.98
CA VAL A 212 8.81 2.11 -3.24
C VAL A 212 9.20 3.07 -4.34
N ALA A 213 10.45 3.53 -4.29
CA ALA A 213 10.96 4.51 -5.25
C ALA A 213 12.45 4.32 -5.56
N TRP A 214 12.87 4.79 -6.72
CA TRP A 214 14.26 4.81 -7.13
C TRP A 214 14.69 6.20 -7.62
N THR A 215 15.90 6.61 -7.27
CA THR A 215 16.50 7.89 -7.68
C THR A 215 18.02 7.74 -7.78
N THR A 216 18.68 8.76 -8.33
CA THR A 216 20.14 8.88 -8.33
C THR A 216 20.59 10.07 -7.48
N CYS A 217 21.69 9.93 -6.75
CA CYS A 217 22.30 10.96 -5.91
C CYS A 217 23.82 10.83 -5.92
N ASP A 218 24.57 11.86 -6.33
CA ASP A 218 26.05 11.93 -6.21
C ASP A 218 26.76 10.60 -6.54
N ASP A 219 26.50 10.02 -7.71
CA ASP A 219 27.04 8.73 -8.15
C ASP A 219 26.60 7.50 -7.31
N LYS A 220 25.39 7.55 -6.76
CA LYS A 220 24.73 6.42 -6.11
C LYS A 220 23.33 6.23 -6.65
N PHE A 221 22.94 4.97 -6.78
CA PHE A 221 21.54 4.61 -6.90
C PHE A 221 20.95 4.53 -5.51
N LEU A 222 19.81 5.18 -5.29
CA LEU A 222 19.06 5.09 -4.05
C LEU A 222 17.74 4.36 -4.30
N SER A 223 17.45 3.40 -3.43
CA SER A 223 16.17 2.68 -3.36
C SER A 223 15.47 3.07 -2.08
N HIS A 224 14.20 3.43 -2.14
CA HIS A 224 13.42 3.93 -1.01
C HIS A 224 12.19 3.07 -0.76
N THR A 225 11.80 2.94 0.51
CA THR A 225 10.45 2.49 0.90
C THR A 225 9.88 3.51 1.87
N HIS A 226 8.63 3.94 1.70
CA HIS A 226 8.00 4.90 2.61
C HIS A 226 6.47 4.77 2.59
N PRO A 227 5.77 5.29 3.61
CA PRO A 227 4.33 5.38 3.60
C PRO A 227 3.82 6.27 2.47
N ILE A 228 2.72 5.88 1.84
CA ILE A 228 2.08 6.69 0.80
C ILE A 228 1.65 8.02 1.40
N GLY A 229 2.17 9.12 0.87
CA GLY A 229 1.87 10.48 1.35
C GLY A 229 2.73 10.97 2.51
N GLU A 230 3.83 10.28 2.83
CA GLU A 230 4.87 10.74 3.76
C GLU A 230 5.66 11.92 3.19
N VAL A 231 6.07 12.89 4.00
CA VAL A 231 6.77 14.10 3.50
C VAL A 231 8.28 13.92 3.43
N GLU A 232 8.83 12.97 4.20
CA GLU A 232 10.27 12.74 4.36
C GLU A 232 10.75 11.35 3.90
N ALA A 233 11.96 11.30 3.32
CA ALA A 233 12.63 10.05 2.94
C ALA A 233 13.36 9.51 4.16
N HIS A 234 12.68 8.68 4.94
CA HIS A 234 13.29 8.10 6.14
C HIS A 234 14.05 6.79 5.86
N TRP A 235 13.65 6.02 4.85
CA TRP A 235 14.19 4.67 4.62
C TRP A 235 14.68 4.51 3.20
N TRP A 236 16.00 4.51 3.06
CA TRP A 236 16.69 4.42 1.79
C TRP A 236 17.96 3.56 1.89
N GLN A 237 18.17 2.73 0.88
CA GLN A 237 19.43 2.02 0.71
C GLN A 237 20.15 2.56 -0.52
N HIS A 238 21.44 2.29 -0.61
CA HIS A 238 22.22 2.75 -1.74
C HIS A 238 23.16 1.70 -2.28
N LYS A 239 23.37 1.76 -3.59
CA LYS A 239 24.40 1.02 -4.29
C LYS A 239 25.29 2.02 -5.00
N SER A 240 26.58 1.73 -5.06
CA SER A 240 27.49 2.50 -5.89
C SER A 240 27.04 2.44 -7.34
N TYR A 241 27.11 3.57 -8.02
CA TYR A 241 26.70 3.67 -9.41
C TYR A 241 27.57 2.82 -10.33
N ASP A 242 26.95 1.89 -11.06
CA ASP A 242 27.53 1.24 -12.23
C ASP A 242 26.87 1.82 -13.49
N ARG A 243 27.71 2.33 -14.40
CA ARG A 243 27.29 2.93 -15.67
C ARG A 243 26.61 1.95 -16.61
N ASN A 244 26.72 0.66 -16.36
CA ASN A 244 26.15 -0.38 -17.20
C ASN A 244 24.91 -1.03 -16.58
N ASP A 245 24.51 -0.64 -15.37
CA ASP A 245 23.30 -1.17 -14.75
C ASP A 245 22.08 -0.77 -15.59
N THR A 246 21.33 -1.77 -16.06
CA THR A 246 20.04 -1.60 -16.75
C THR A 246 18.86 -1.95 -15.84
N GLU A 247 19.14 -2.49 -14.66
CA GLU A 247 18.16 -2.90 -13.67
C GLU A 247 18.70 -2.69 -12.25
N LEU A 248 17.78 -2.40 -11.32
CA LEU A 248 18.06 -2.36 -9.89
C LEU A 248 16.93 -3.05 -9.16
N SER A 249 17.26 -3.85 -8.14
CA SER A 249 16.27 -4.56 -7.36
C SER A 249 16.65 -4.67 -5.90
N PHE A 250 15.68 -4.66 -5.00
CA PHE A 250 15.89 -4.97 -3.59
C PHE A 250 14.77 -5.85 -3.04
N ASN A 251 15.05 -6.61 -1.99
CA ASN A 251 14.06 -7.42 -1.32
C ASN A 251 13.36 -6.60 -0.23
N LEU A 252 12.04 -6.75 -0.12
CA LEU A 252 11.24 -6.13 0.91
C LEU A 252 10.50 -7.21 1.70
N ASN A 253 10.71 -7.22 3.01
CA ASN A 253 10.00 -8.08 3.95
C ASN A 253 9.17 -7.23 4.91
N ILE A 254 7.86 -7.44 4.99
CA ILE A 254 6.93 -6.65 5.80
C ILE A 254 6.31 -7.55 6.86
N THR A 255 6.34 -7.15 8.12
CA THR A 255 5.77 -7.91 9.25
C THR A 255 5.33 -6.97 10.37
N ASN A 256 4.09 -7.09 10.85
CA ASN A 256 3.52 -6.25 11.93
C ASN A 256 3.68 -4.73 11.66
N GLY A 257 3.56 -4.34 10.39
CA GLY A 257 3.81 -2.99 9.87
C GLY A 257 5.22 -2.44 10.10
N ASN A 258 6.18 -3.30 10.43
CA ASN A 258 7.61 -3.06 10.26
C ASN A 258 8.03 -3.56 8.87
N PHE A 259 9.16 -3.09 8.36
CA PHE A 259 9.71 -3.63 7.13
C PHE A 259 11.24 -3.67 7.12
N ILE A 260 11.77 -4.59 6.34
CA ILE A 260 13.20 -4.79 6.12
C ILE A 260 13.46 -4.67 4.63
N MET A 261 14.36 -3.75 4.26
CA MET A 261 14.90 -3.64 2.92
C MET A 261 16.26 -4.33 2.88
N ASP A 262 16.48 -5.19 1.90
CA ASP A 262 17.76 -5.84 1.64
C ASP A 262 18.19 -5.56 0.19
N PHE A 263 19.21 -4.72 0.04
CA PHE A 263 19.77 -4.30 -1.24
C PHE A 263 21.21 -4.79 -1.31
N ASP A 264 21.45 -5.80 -2.15
CA ASP A 264 22.76 -6.46 -2.31
C ASP A 264 23.39 -6.96 -0.98
N GLY A 265 22.56 -7.41 -0.02
CA GLY A 265 23.00 -7.91 1.28
C GLY A 265 23.17 -6.82 2.35
N GLU A 266 23.05 -5.55 1.98
CA GLU A 266 22.94 -4.47 2.95
C GLU A 266 21.50 -4.44 3.49
N ILE A 267 21.35 -4.45 4.81
CA ILE A 267 20.04 -4.54 5.46
C ILE A 267 19.68 -3.21 6.14
N MET A 268 18.52 -2.67 5.79
CA MET A 268 17.89 -1.55 6.47
C MET A 268 16.61 -2.02 7.15
N ASN A 269 16.51 -1.77 8.45
CA ASN A 269 15.34 -2.12 9.24
C ASN A 269 14.54 -0.87 9.59
N TYR A 270 13.28 -0.83 9.16
CA TYR A 270 12.29 0.03 9.76
C TYR A 270 11.61 -0.69 10.92
N SER A 271 11.55 -0.02 12.06
CA SER A 271 10.70 -0.42 13.18
C SER A 271 9.81 0.74 13.56
N LYS A 272 8.51 0.48 13.73
CA LYS A 272 7.51 1.44 14.23
C LYS A 272 7.97 2.12 15.52
N SER A 273 8.71 1.41 16.37
CA SER A 273 9.20 1.92 17.65
C SER A 273 10.44 2.80 17.56
N ALA A 274 11.26 2.66 16.50
CA ALA A 274 12.57 3.28 16.39
C ALA A 274 12.61 4.47 15.43
N TYR A 275 11.81 4.42 14.36
CA TYR A 275 11.81 5.44 13.31
C TYR A 275 10.40 5.97 13.10
N ARG A 276 10.29 7.28 12.88
CA ARG A 276 9.00 7.97 12.85
C ARG A 276 8.78 8.53 11.46
N ALA A 277 7.76 8.04 10.78
CA ALA A 277 7.20 8.75 9.64
C ALA A 277 6.51 10.02 10.17
N ALA A 278 6.78 11.17 9.55
CA ALA A 278 6.31 12.45 10.06
C ALA A 278 4.77 12.54 10.05
N CYS A 279 4.13 12.04 9.00
CA CYS A 279 2.70 12.24 8.73
C CYS A 279 1.74 11.13 9.22
N ILE A 280 2.21 10.22 10.06
CA ILE A 280 1.37 9.19 10.71
C ILE A 280 1.44 9.28 12.24
N PRO A 281 0.43 8.78 12.98
CA PRO A 281 0.51 8.63 14.43
C PRO A 281 1.68 7.72 14.87
N LYS A 282 2.16 7.91 16.10
CA LYS A 282 3.37 7.23 16.61
C LYS A 282 3.21 5.72 16.77
N GLU A 283 2.02 5.28 17.16
CA GLU A 283 1.77 3.89 17.57
C GLU A 283 1.01 3.11 16.48
N GLU A 284 0.38 3.82 15.55
CA GLU A 284 -0.52 3.27 14.54
C GLU A 284 -0.37 4.08 13.25
N GLY A 285 -0.29 3.43 12.08
CA GLY A 285 -0.17 4.19 10.84
C GLY A 285 0.16 3.37 9.61
N ILE A 286 1.20 2.55 9.63
CA ILE A 286 1.46 1.63 8.51
C ILE A 286 0.58 0.39 8.67
N ALA A 287 -0.21 0.10 7.62
CA ALA A 287 -1.07 -1.07 7.56
C ALA A 287 -0.27 -2.36 7.82
N GLU A 288 -0.80 -3.23 8.68
CA GLU A 288 -0.19 -4.52 8.96
C GLU A 288 -0.63 -5.56 7.93
N PRO A 289 0.31 -6.36 7.40
CA PRO A 289 -0.06 -7.39 6.45
C PRO A 289 -0.85 -8.50 7.12
N VAL A 290 -1.94 -8.90 6.48
CA VAL A 290 -2.77 -10.02 6.91
C VAL A 290 -2.84 -11.05 5.83
N THR A 291 -2.70 -12.31 6.23
CA THR A 291 -2.98 -13.47 5.40
C THR A 291 -4.10 -14.24 6.06
N TRP A 292 -5.19 -14.49 5.35
CA TRP A 292 -6.36 -15.18 5.92
C TRP A 292 -6.22 -16.68 5.73
N GLU A 293 -6.42 -17.44 6.80
CA GLU A 293 -6.40 -18.90 6.74
C GLU A 293 -7.56 -19.39 5.88
N ILE A 294 -7.30 -20.31 4.95
CA ILE A 294 -8.32 -20.79 4.03
C ILE A 294 -9.10 -21.94 4.68
N ASN A 295 -10.42 -21.81 4.69
CA ASN A 295 -11.34 -22.86 5.09
C ASN A 295 -11.93 -23.58 3.87
N GLY A 296 -11.74 -24.90 3.79
CA GLY A 296 -12.30 -25.74 2.74
C GLY A 296 -11.24 -26.31 1.79
N ASN A 297 -11.61 -26.42 0.51
CA ASN A 297 -10.75 -27.05 -0.50
C ASN A 297 -9.59 -26.12 -0.88
N LEU A 298 -8.37 -26.61 -0.67
CA LEU A 298 -7.16 -25.93 -1.09
C LEU A 298 -6.74 -26.40 -2.49
N PRO A 299 -6.49 -25.49 -3.44
CA PRO A 299 -5.83 -25.85 -4.71
C PRO A 299 -4.45 -26.47 -4.48
N ASN A 300 -3.78 -26.10 -3.39
CA ASN A 300 -2.49 -26.64 -2.98
C ASN A 300 -2.37 -26.73 -1.45
N SER A 301 -2.18 -27.93 -0.90
CA SER A 301 -2.14 -28.15 0.55
C SER A 301 -0.96 -27.50 1.28
N ASN A 302 0.10 -27.11 0.56
CA ASN A 302 1.27 -26.47 1.16
C ASN A 302 1.06 -24.96 1.40
N TYR A 303 0.00 -24.37 0.86
CA TYR A 303 -0.29 -22.94 0.92
C TYR A 303 -1.65 -22.73 1.56
N THR A 304 -1.63 -22.52 2.88
CA THR A 304 -2.84 -22.56 3.71
C THR A 304 -3.49 -21.20 3.91
N ASN A 305 -2.91 -20.12 3.37
CA ASN A 305 -3.43 -18.77 3.55
C ASN A 305 -3.64 -18.06 2.21
N LEU A 306 -4.57 -17.11 2.19
CA LEU A 306 -4.77 -16.16 1.12
C LEU A 306 -4.12 -14.82 1.47
N LEU A 307 -3.33 -14.29 0.54
CA LEU A 307 -2.87 -12.91 0.51
C LEU A 307 -3.56 -12.20 -0.66
N VAL A 308 -4.17 -11.06 -0.39
CA VAL A 308 -4.64 -10.15 -1.44
C VAL A 308 -3.65 -9.01 -1.54
N PHE A 309 -3.13 -8.78 -2.75
CA PHE A 309 -2.14 -7.74 -3.00
C PHE A 309 -2.63 -6.79 -4.08
N HIS A 310 -2.46 -5.49 -3.85
CA HIS A 310 -2.92 -4.42 -4.72
C HIS A 310 -1.74 -3.61 -5.23
N MET A 311 -1.57 -3.53 -6.55
CA MET A 311 -0.77 -2.45 -7.12
C MET A 311 -1.67 -1.23 -7.25
N LEU A 312 -1.30 -0.14 -6.61
CA LEU A 312 -2.12 1.07 -6.62
C LEU A 312 -1.76 1.94 -7.84
N PRO A 313 -2.71 2.73 -8.36
CA PRO A 313 -2.42 3.64 -9.47
C PRO A 313 -1.46 4.75 -9.03
N GLN A 314 -0.76 5.37 -9.99
CA GLN A 314 0.16 6.49 -9.72
C GLN A 314 -0.50 7.65 -8.98
N LYS A 315 -1.79 7.88 -9.22
CA LYS A 315 -2.58 8.91 -8.50
C LYS A 315 -2.79 8.60 -7.01
N ALA A 316 -2.44 7.40 -6.53
CA ALA A 316 -2.38 7.09 -5.10
C ALA A 316 -1.23 7.85 -4.41
N SER A 317 -0.16 8.15 -5.14
CA SER A 317 1.02 8.85 -4.64
C SER A 317 0.95 10.35 -4.90
N ARG A 318 1.93 11.12 -4.41
CA ARG A 318 2.05 12.56 -4.65
C ARG A 318 3.47 12.94 -5.06
N LYS A 319 3.60 14.03 -5.82
CA LYS A 319 4.92 14.57 -6.16
C LYS A 319 5.57 15.23 -4.95
N HIS A 320 6.87 14.99 -4.83
CA HIS A 320 7.74 15.63 -3.86
C HIS A 320 8.55 16.72 -4.56
N ILE A 321 8.18 17.96 -4.30
CA ILE A 321 8.84 19.13 -4.86
C ILE A 321 9.36 19.93 -3.70
N ASP A 322 10.67 20.10 -3.67
CA ASP A 322 11.36 20.93 -2.71
C ASP A 322 11.27 20.41 -1.29
N GLY A 323 11.26 19.07 -1.15
CA GLY A 323 11.14 18.39 0.14
C GLY A 323 9.72 18.50 0.70
N LYS A 324 8.76 18.91 -0.12
CA LYS A 324 7.36 19.06 0.24
C LYS A 324 6.49 18.19 -0.63
N ILE A 325 5.45 17.62 -0.05
CA ILE A 325 4.37 17.04 -0.85
C ILE A 325 3.53 18.17 -1.42
N LYS A 326 3.29 18.12 -2.73
CA LYS A 326 2.23 18.92 -3.35
C LYS A 326 1.01 18.04 -3.56
N LYS A 327 -0.03 18.26 -2.74
CA LYS A 327 -1.25 17.45 -2.70
C LYS A 327 -1.99 17.37 -4.03
N ASP A 328 -1.89 18.41 -4.85
CA ASP A 328 -2.58 18.49 -6.14
C ASP A 328 -1.70 18.04 -7.32
N ASP A 329 -0.40 17.81 -7.08
CA ASP A 329 0.54 17.40 -8.12
C ASP A 329 0.71 15.87 -8.08
N LEU A 330 0.14 15.21 -9.07
CA LEU A 330 0.27 13.76 -9.25
C LEU A 330 1.61 13.41 -9.92
N PRO A 331 2.24 12.28 -9.57
CA PRO A 331 3.40 11.78 -10.31
C PRO A 331 3.03 11.50 -11.76
N ASP A 332 4.00 11.70 -12.65
CA ASP A 332 3.88 11.42 -14.09
C ASP A 332 4.82 10.27 -14.45
N GLY A 333 4.70 9.18 -13.69
CA GLY A 333 5.58 8.01 -13.74
C GLY A 333 4.84 6.70 -14.03
N PRO A 334 5.54 5.56 -13.99
CA PRO A 334 7.00 5.48 -13.96
C PRO A 334 7.64 6.09 -15.22
N LYS A 335 8.81 6.72 -15.06
CA LYS A 335 9.62 7.22 -16.18
C LYS A 335 10.51 6.14 -16.78
N CYS A 336 10.97 5.20 -15.96
CA CYS A 336 11.64 4.01 -16.42
C CYS A 336 10.67 3.11 -17.21
N ASP A 337 11.23 2.23 -18.04
CA ASP A 337 10.44 1.37 -18.93
C ASP A 337 9.48 0.51 -18.12
N GLU A 338 9.93 0.05 -16.96
CA GLU A 338 9.15 -0.81 -16.09
C GLU A 338 9.57 -0.70 -14.62
N LEU A 339 8.57 -0.69 -13.73
CA LEU A 339 8.72 -1.13 -12.35
C LEU A 339 8.03 -2.48 -12.19
N SER A 340 8.53 -3.35 -11.32
CA SER A 340 7.89 -4.64 -11.08
C SER A 340 7.96 -5.08 -9.62
N ILE A 341 7.06 -6.00 -9.26
CA ILE A 341 7.09 -6.75 -8.00
C ILE A 341 7.20 -8.23 -8.35
N LYS A 342 8.16 -8.93 -7.75
CA LYS A 342 8.40 -10.36 -7.97
C LYS A 342 8.14 -11.15 -6.70
N PHE A 343 7.20 -12.09 -6.78
CA PHE A 343 6.91 -13.05 -5.73
C PHE A 343 7.56 -14.39 -6.07
N HIS A 344 8.36 -14.95 -5.15
CA HIS A 344 8.98 -16.26 -5.35
C HIS A 344 7.95 -17.39 -5.23
N ALA A 345 7.91 -18.29 -6.21
CA ALA A 345 6.92 -19.37 -6.31
C ALA A 345 6.95 -20.35 -5.13
N ASP A 346 8.07 -20.49 -4.43
CA ASP A 346 8.17 -21.29 -3.19
C ASP A 346 7.30 -20.75 -2.03
N ASN A 347 6.92 -19.46 -2.09
CA ASN A 347 6.14 -18.80 -1.04
C ASN A 347 4.77 -18.35 -1.52
N TYR A 348 4.54 -18.34 -2.84
CA TYR A 348 3.33 -17.77 -3.45
C TYR A 348 2.86 -18.56 -4.67
N ILE A 349 1.54 -18.70 -4.80
CA ILE A 349 0.87 -19.21 -5.99
C ILE A 349 -0.19 -18.21 -6.42
N LEU A 350 -0.18 -17.80 -7.69
CA LEU A 350 -1.24 -16.96 -8.26
C LEU A 350 -2.53 -17.77 -8.46
N LEU A 351 -3.65 -17.18 -8.08
CA LEU A 351 -4.98 -17.75 -8.30
C LEU A 351 -5.68 -17.14 -9.52
N THR A 352 -6.55 -17.94 -10.13
CA THR A 352 -7.57 -17.51 -11.09
C THR A 352 -8.89 -18.23 -10.81
N ASN A 353 -9.94 -17.92 -11.56
CA ASN A 353 -11.23 -18.58 -11.46
C ASN A 353 -11.70 -19.08 -12.83
N GLU A 354 -11.97 -20.38 -12.96
CA GLU A 354 -12.38 -21.03 -14.22
C GLU A 354 -13.77 -20.59 -14.69
N ASP A 355 -14.64 -20.20 -13.77
CA ASP A 355 -16.03 -19.82 -14.07
C ASP A 355 -16.12 -18.41 -14.67
N PHE A 356 -15.02 -17.63 -14.63
CA PHE A 356 -14.90 -16.36 -15.34
C PHE A 356 -14.54 -16.60 -16.82
N ILE A 357 -15.48 -17.17 -17.56
CA ILE A 357 -15.42 -17.13 -19.02
C ILE A 357 -15.62 -15.66 -19.42
N ALA A 358 -14.56 -15.02 -19.91
CA ALA A 358 -14.64 -13.66 -20.44
C ALA A 358 -15.83 -13.56 -21.41
N PRO A 359 -16.66 -12.50 -21.34
CA PRO A 359 -17.69 -12.30 -22.34
C PRO A 359 -17.04 -12.34 -23.73
N PRO A 360 -17.61 -13.07 -24.69
CA PRO A 360 -17.01 -13.24 -26.01
C PRO A 360 -16.67 -11.86 -26.59
N PRO A 361 -15.51 -11.70 -27.26
CA PRO A 361 -15.06 -10.40 -27.74
C PRO A 361 -16.18 -9.76 -28.55
N THR A 362 -16.69 -8.63 -28.07
CA THR A 362 -17.73 -7.87 -28.76
C THR A 362 -17.17 -7.50 -30.11
N THR A 363 -17.60 -8.21 -31.15
CA THR A 363 -17.18 -7.97 -32.52
C THR A 363 -17.76 -6.62 -32.91
N THR A 364 -16.99 -5.56 -32.69
CA THR A 364 -17.36 -4.22 -33.12
C THR A 364 -17.31 -4.24 -34.63
N THR A 365 -18.46 -4.51 -35.25
CA THR A 365 -18.61 -4.43 -36.70
C THR A 365 -18.30 -2.99 -37.07
N ALA A 366 -17.20 -2.80 -37.80
CA ALA A 366 -16.84 -1.49 -38.33
C ALA A 366 -17.95 -1.05 -39.31
N THR A 367 -18.91 -0.29 -38.83
CA THR A 367 -19.86 0.41 -39.69
C THR A 367 -19.09 1.49 -40.42
N THR A 368 -18.65 1.19 -41.65
CA THR A 368 -18.14 2.19 -42.57
C THR A 368 -19.31 3.08 -42.99
N THR A 369 -19.53 4.17 -42.25
CA THR A 369 -20.44 5.23 -42.66
C THR A 369 -19.85 5.88 -43.92
N LYS A 370 -20.42 5.57 -45.09
CA LYS A 370 -20.13 6.28 -46.34
C LYS A 370 -20.40 7.76 -46.12
N LEU A 371 -19.35 8.56 -46.19
CA LEU A 371 -19.44 10.02 -46.17
C LEU A 371 -20.29 10.47 -47.37
N PRO A 372 -21.32 11.32 -47.17
CA PRO A 372 -22.08 11.87 -48.29
C PRO A 372 -21.18 12.73 -49.17
N GLU A 373 -21.32 12.52 -50.48
CA GLU A 373 -20.60 13.20 -51.54
C GLU A 373 -20.81 14.73 -51.43
N PRO A 374 -19.74 15.55 -51.49
CA PRO A 374 -19.86 16.98 -51.31
C PRO A 374 -20.60 17.61 -52.50
N THR A 375 -21.75 18.20 -52.23
CA THR A 375 -22.48 19.06 -53.16
C THR A 375 -21.58 20.22 -53.59
N LYS A 376 -21.27 20.30 -54.89
CA LYS A 376 -20.54 21.43 -55.50
C LYS A 376 -21.22 22.75 -55.15
N LEU A 377 -20.50 23.62 -54.44
CA LEU A 377 -20.86 25.01 -54.24
C LEU A 377 -20.53 25.81 -55.53
N PRO A 378 -21.34 26.82 -55.91
CA PRO A 378 -21.08 27.64 -57.10
C PRO A 378 -19.81 28.48 -56.96
N GLU A 379 -19.10 28.66 -58.07
CA GLU A 379 -17.94 29.55 -58.21
C GLU A 379 -18.26 30.99 -57.78
N PRO A 380 -17.39 31.64 -56.98
CA PRO A 380 -17.55 33.05 -56.64
C PRO A 380 -17.09 33.94 -57.80
N THR A 381 -17.98 34.85 -58.18
CA THR A 381 -17.77 35.92 -59.16
C THR A 381 -16.65 36.86 -58.70
N LYS A 382 -15.73 37.19 -59.63
CA LYS A 382 -14.70 38.22 -59.47
C LYS A 382 -15.31 39.56 -59.01
N SER A 383 -14.71 40.13 -57.97
CA SER A 383 -14.93 41.52 -57.53
C SER A 383 -13.58 42.23 -57.56
N ASP A 384 -13.60 43.39 -58.20
CA ASP A 384 -12.45 44.18 -58.62
C ASP A 384 -11.64 44.81 -57.48
N ASP A 385 -10.40 45.08 -57.86
CA ASP A 385 -9.32 45.92 -57.31
C ASP A 385 -9.68 46.94 -56.23
N LEU A 386 -8.88 46.93 -55.15
CA LEU A 386 -8.58 48.13 -54.38
C LEU A 386 -7.08 48.17 -54.04
N GLU A 387 -6.35 49.01 -54.77
CA GLU A 387 -4.95 49.38 -54.49
C GLU A 387 -4.85 50.18 -53.18
N ILE A 388 -3.86 49.84 -52.34
CA ILE A 388 -3.40 50.71 -51.24
C ILE A 388 -1.88 50.88 -51.37
N PRO A 389 -1.36 52.11 -51.49
CA PRO A 389 0.07 52.35 -51.66
C PRO A 389 0.77 52.38 -50.30
N PHE A 390 1.83 51.58 -50.15
CA PHE A 390 2.78 51.70 -49.05
C PHE A 390 3.99 52.53 -49.49
N GLY A 391 4.16 53.68 -48.84
CA GLY A 391 5.44 54.36 -48.74
C GLY A 391 5.63 54.78 -47.30
N PHE A 392 6.71 54.36 -46.65
CA PHE A 392 7.62 55.25 -45.95
C PHE A 392 8.87 54.49 -45.49
N SER A 393 10.01 55.03 -45.93
CA SER A 393 11.37 54.71 -45.53
C SER A 393 11.78 55.67 -44.42
N ILE A 394 12.46 55.18 -43.36
CA ILE A 394 13.42 55.99 -42.61
C ILE A 394 14.60 55.11 -42.17
N THR A 395 15.78 55.45 -42.71
CA THR A 395 17.11 55.21 -42.14
C THR A 395 17.47 56.29 -41.12
N ARG A 396 17.86 55.90 -39.90
CA ARG A 396 19.23 56.05 -39.35
C ARG A 396 19.28 55.50 -37.94
#